data_AF-A0A1Q1NPB5-F1
#
_entry.id   AF-A0A1Q1NPB5-F1
#
_cell.length_a   1.000
_cell.length_b   1.000
_cell.length_c   1.000
_cell.angle_alpha   90.00
_cell.angle_beta   90.00
_cell.angle_gamma   90.00
#
_symmetry.space_group_name_H-M   'P 1'
#
loop_
_entity.id
_entity.type
_entity.pdbx_description
1 polymer ?
#
loop_
_entity_poly.entity_id
_entity_poly.type
_entity_poly.pdbx_seq_one_letter_code
_entity_poly.pdbx_strand_id
1 'polypeptide(L)'
;MLWAGCALVILFTVSTTSGKLSPLGDFQEKFVCSSGRCTQAKFIKNAPANVTFNSMELCRLLCHKYGNLWPLPTLYANLGQNVVEINLDQIKVNYHTPDVNTENYLKNVVNLFKQTLVTECQGRKPTQPDVTLQVVLRIISSSLDLDLNTDETYKIIVANKLSSPTYNFTKDPLKAAEGNQEKVITAEINATTVYGIRHGLETLLQTTARQLQSDDTCSTVIIDKSTIKDRPIFKHRGVLIDSSRNYLPIRTIKRVIDAMASVKLNALHWHITDSHSFPLLLTKLPLLAKYGAYSSKEIYTPDDVKHLIAYAELRGVRIYMEIDTPAHAGNGWEFGEEAGLGKLVLCLNSEPWRNYCSQPPCGQLNPANSHLYYTLHNLYEEIQSFFPSKDIFHMGGDEVFIPCWNSSDEVVDYMNTLGIPRTTEGFLTLWSEFQKKALEAWDEAVGHNKTRPILWSSQLTNADHIEKYLDKKRYIIETWEGRFSTLPEDLLAKGYSVIYATRDTWYLDHGFWGSTTYHTWNIVYDYVIPEYPNVLGGEVSLWGELVDEDNIETKLWPRAAALAERLWTSPHYTSNEAESRLWETRQRLRRRGHKIDQIKPEWCYLNDGKC
;
A
#
# COMPACT_ATOMS: atom_id res chain seq x y z
N MET A 1 -4.83 79.18 -34.79
CA MET A 1 -4.17 78.96 -33.49
C MET A 1 -4.21 77.46 -33.24
N LEU A 2 -3.25 76.66 -33.74
CA LEU A 2 -1.92 76.37 -33.14
C LEU A 2 -2.09 76.03 -31.65
N TRP A 3 -1.93 74.78 -31.24
CA TRP A 3 -0.62 74.21 -30.91
C TRP A 3 -0.37 72.81 -31.46
N ALA A 4 0.87 72.62 -31.93
CA ALA A 4 1.43 71.42 -32.52
C ALA A 4 2.29 70.67 -31.49
N GLY A 5 2.25 69.34 -31.53
CA GLY A 5 3.23 68.46 -30.90
C GLY A 5 3.74 67.47 -31.93
N CYS A 6 4.92 67.73 -32.49
CA CYS A 6 5.64 66.83 -33.39
C CYS A 6 6.14 65.60 -32.64
N ALA A 7 5.77 64.40 -33.08
CA ALA A 7 6.50 63.17 -32.76
C ALA A 7 7.23 62.69 -34.02
N LEU A 8 8.56 62.69 -33.93
CA LEU A 8 9.49 62.19 -34.94
C LEU A 8 9.31 60.66 -35.07
N VAL A 9 8.87 60.18 -36.24
CA VAL A 9 8.88 58.74 -36.55
C VAL A 9 10.23 58.40 -37.15
N ILE A 10 11.12 57.80 -36.35
CA ILE A 10 12.36 57.18 -36.83
C ILE A 10 12.00 55.77 -37.35
N LEU A 11 11.95 55.63 -38.67
CA LEU A 11 11.87 54.33 -39.34
C LEU A 11 13.21 53.59 -39.17
N PHE A 12 13.30 52.71 -38.17
CA PHE A 12 14.33 51.67 -38.16
C PHE A 12 13.93 50.60 -39.19
N THR A 13 14.64 50.57 -40.32
CA THR A 13 14.63 49.42 -41.23
C THR A 13 15.32 48.25 -40.54
N VAL A 14 14.55 47.40 -39.86
CA VAL A 14 15.03 46.09 -39.41
C VAL A 14 15.14 45.20 -40.64
N SER A 15 16.37 44.97 -41.08
CA SER A 15 16.70 43.87 -41.98
C SER A 15 16.33 42.56 -41.30
N THR A 16 15.17 42.00 -41.62
CA THR A 16 14.84 40.63 -41.24
C THR A 16 15.60 39.69 -42.17
N THR A 17 16.81 39.33 -41.79
CA THR A 17 17.40 38.09 -42.28
C THR A 17 16.52 36.96 -41.75
N SER A 18 15.64 36.44 -42.59
CA SER A 18 14.92 35.20 -42.34
C SER A 18 15.92 34.04 -42.45
N GLY A 19 16.83 33.95 -41.47
CA GLY A 19 17.53 32.71 -41.20
C GLY A 19 16.47 31.72 -40.77
N LYS A 20 16.09 30.82 -41.67
CA LYS A 20 15.41 29.58 -41.26
C LYS A 20 16.32 28.97 -40.19
N LEU A 21 15.89 29.00 -38.92
CA LEU A 21 16.43 28.03 -37.98
C LEU A 21 16.22 26.68 -38.65
N SER A 22 17.32 25.99 -38.96
CA SER A 22 17.28 24.56 -39.20
C SER A 22 16.40 23.93 -38.10
N PRO A 23 15.58 22.90 -38.40
CA PRO A 23 14.96 22.16 -37.31
C PRO A 23 16.09 21.84 -36.34
N LEU A 24 15.97 22.28 -35.08
CA LEU A 24 16.84 21.81 -34.02
C LEU A 24 16.79 20.30 -34.15
N GLY A 25 17.86 19.68 -34.68
CA GLY A 25 17.84 18.26 -35.01
C GLY A 25 17.40 17.48 -33.79
N ASP A 26 16.64 16.40 -33.99
CA ASP A 26 16.07 15.58 -32.91
C ASP A 26 17.04 15.50 -31.73
N PHE A 27 16.69 16.18 -30.64
CA PHE A 27 17.42 16.08 -29.39
C PHE A 27 17.18 14.67 -28.84
N GLN A 28 17.93 13.68 -29.34
CA GLN A 28 17.93 12.35 -28.74
C GLN A 28 18.68 12.44 -27.41
N GLU A 29 17.93 12.55 -26.33
CA GLU A 29 18.48 12.49 -24.98
C GLU A 29 19.14 11.12 -24.77
N LYS A 30 20.44 11.12 -24.47
CA LYS A 30 21.19 9.92 -24.09
C LYS A 30 21.51 9.98 -22.60
N PHE A 31 21.67 8.81 -21.99
CA PHE A 31 22.07 8.66 -20.59
C PHE A 31 23.38 7.90 -20.49
N VAL A 32 24.24 8.26 -19.54
CA VAL A 32 25.53 7.60 -19.31
C VAL A 32 25.55 6.99 -17.92
N CYS A 33 26.02 5.75 -17.83
CA CYS A 33 26.28 5.08 -16.57
C CYS A 33 27.69 5.38 -16.08
N SER A 34 27.82 5.83 -14.83
CA SER A 34 29.11 5.96 -14.15
C SER A 34 28.96 5.61 -12.67
N SER A 35 29.72 4.61 -12.20
CA SER A 35 29.72 4.17 -10.80
C SER A 35 28.32 3.88 -10.22
N GLY A 36 27.46 3.22 -11.00
CA GLY A 36 26.10 2.88 -10.56
C GLY A 36 25.08 4.02 -10.64
N ARG A 37 25.45 5.16 -11.24
CA ARG A 37 24.60 6.35 -11.38
C ARG A 37 24.38 6.70 -12.83
N CYS A 38 23.17 7.15 -13.15
CA CYS A 38 22.77 7.55 -14.49
C CYS A 38 22.61 9.06 -14.61
N THR A 39 23.27 9.65 -15.61
CA THR A 39 23.21 11.09 -15.88
C THR A 39 22.85 11.37 -17.33
N GLN A 40 22.07 12.45 -17.54
CA GLN A 40 21.67 12.90 -18.86
C GLN A 40 22.84 13.56 -19.60
N ALA A 41 23.14 13.09 -20.80
CA ALA A 41 24.21 13.56 -21.67
C ALA A 41 23.64 14.39 -22.82
N LYS A 42 23.40 15.69 -22.58
CA LYS A 42 22.73 16.58 -23.57
C LYS A 42 23.57 16.92 -24.82
N PHE A 43 24.90 16.74 -24.81
CA PHE A 43 25.79 17.30 -25.85
C PHE A 43 26.94 16.40 -26.32
N ILE A 44 26.91 15.10 -26.10
CA ILE A 44 28.04 14.26 -26.52
C ILE A 44 27.85 13.82 -27.97
N LYS A 45 28.39 14.63 -28.91
CA LYS A 45 28.46 14.31 -30.35
C LYS A 45 29.20 13.00 -30.66
N ASN A 46 29.94 12.43 -29.70
CA ASN A 46 30.79 11.24 -29.85
C ASN A 46 30.87 10.41 -28.55
N ALA A 47 29.74 10.20 -27.83
CA ALA A 47 29.78 9.25 -26.72
C ALA A 47 29.93 7.85 -27.31
N PRO A 48 30.88 7.03 -26.82
CA PRO A 48 30.99 5.65 -27.24
C PRO A 48 29.66 4.92 -27.05
N ALA A 49 29.13 4.32 -28.12
CA ALA A 49 27.82 3.65 -28.11
C ALA A 49 27.70 2.53 -27.05
N ASN A 50 28.84 2.02 -26.56
CA ASN A 50 28.94 1.00 -25.53
C ASN A 50 28.71 1.50 -24.09
N VAL A 51 28.51 2.81 -23.87
CA VAL A 51 28.26 3.38 -22.52
C VAL A 51 27.03 4.31 -22.48
N THR A 52 26.26 4.39 -23.57
CA THR A 52 25.08 5.26 -23.68
C THR A 52 23.77 4.49 -23.74
N PHE A 53 22.74 4.99 -23.06
CA PHE A 53 21.40 4.43 -23.03
C PHE A 53 20.38 5.41 -23.62
N ASN A 54 19.32 4.87 -24.22
CA ASN A 54 18.25 5.64 -24.86
C ASN A 54 17.11 6.03 -23.90
N SER A 55 17.11 5.53 -22.66
CA SER A 55 16.16 5.93 -21.63
C SER A 55 16.80 5.88 -20.25
N MET A 56 16.31 6.72 -19.33
CA MET A 56 16.74 6.71 -17.94
C MET A 56 16.41 5.38 -17.26
N GLU A 57 15.23 4.83 -17.54
CA GLU A 57 14.79 3.54 -17.00
C GLU A 57 15.75 2.40 -17.38
N LEU A 58 16.17 2.32 -18.66
CA LEU A 58 17.14 1.32 -19.10
C LEU A 58 18.52 1.57 -18.48
N CYS A 59 18.96 2.83 -18.44
CA CYS A 59 20.24 3.16 -17.81
C CYS A 59 20.27 2.63 -16.38
N ARG A 60 19.26 2.94 -15.56
CA ARG A 60 19.25 2.52 -14.15
C ARG A 60 19.10 1.00 -13.99
N LEU A 61 18.33 0.35 -14.87
CA LEU A 61 18.17 -1.11 -14.87
C LEU A 61 19.53 -1.83 -15.00
N LEU A 62 20.43 -1.31 -15.83
CA LEU A 62 21.71 -1.93 -16.15
C LEU A 62 22.92 -1.34 -15.40
N CYS A 63 22.83 -0.09 -14.96
CA CYS A 63 23.92 0.61 -14.31
C CYS A 63 24.02 0.25 -12.82
N HIS A 64 22.88 0.17 -12.13
CA HIS A 64 22.85 -0.10 -10.70
C HIS A 64 22.94 -1.61 -10.42
N LYS A 65 23.64 -2.02 -9.35
CA LYS A 65 23.83 -3.44 -8.98
C LYS A 65 22.51 -4.22 -8.88
N TYR A 66 21.49 -3.57 -8.33
CA TYR A 66 20.16 -4.14 -8.15
C TYR A 66 19.15 -3.60 -9.17
N GLY A 67 19.61 -2.98 -10.25
CA GLY A 67 18.78 -2.33 -11.26
C GLY A 67 17.74 -1.40 -10.63
N ASN A 68 16.49 -1.54 -11.09
CA ASN A 68 15.34 -0.76 -10.65
C ASN A 68 14.46 -1.46 -9.61
N LEU A 69 15.00 -2.45 -8.89
CA LEU A 69 14.22 -3.23 -7.92
C LEU A 69 13.79 -2.37 -6.72
N TRP A 70 12.51 -2.49 -6.38
CA TRP A 70 11.89 -1.90 -5.20
C TRP A 70 10.65 -2.72 -4.76
N PRO A 71 10.60 -3.26 -3.53
CA PRO A 71 11.71 -3.35 -2.58
C PRO A 71 12.91 -4.15 -3.10
N LEU A 72 14.08 -3.99 -2.48
CA LEU A 72 15.22 -4.88 -2.72
C LEU A 72 14.96 -6.31 -2.20
N PRO A 73 15.39 -7.34 -2.94
CA PRO A 73 15.31 -8.71 -2.46
C PRO A 73 16.14 -8.97 -1.19
N THR A 74 15.62 -9.79 -0.28
CA THR A 74 16.27 -10.08 1.02
C THR A 74 17.31 -11.18 0.98
N LEU A 75 17.14 -12.21 0.14
CA LEU A 75 17.97 -13.41 0.19
C LEU A 75 19.11 -13.39 -0.84
N TYR A 76 18.78 -13.20 -2.12
CA TYR A 76 19.77 -13.20 -3.19
C TYR A 76 19.24 -12.46 -4.41
N ALA A 77 20.06 -11.60 -5.01
CA ALA A 77 19.76 -10.99 -6.29
C ALA A 77 21.03 -10.86 -7.14
N ASN A 78 20.99 -11.41 -8.34
CA ASN A 78 22.02 -11.24 -9.36
C ASN A 78 21.34 -10.95 -10.70
N LEU A 79 21.69 -9.81 -11.29
CA LEU A 79 21.12 -9.29 -12.53
C LEU A 79 22.23 -9.22 -13.57
N GLY A 80 21.95 -9.73 -14.78
CA GLY A 80 22.82 -9.59 -15.93
C GLY A 80 22.90 -8.16 -16.42
N GLN A 81 23.86 -7.89 -17.31
CA GLN A 81 24.12 -6.55 -17.87
C GLN A 81 23.56 -6.36 -19.27
N ASN A 82 22.86 -7.36 -19.81
CA ASN A 82 22.27 -7.33 -21.13
C ASN A 82 20.74 -7.40 -21.04
N VAL A 83 20.09 -6.87 -22.07
CA VAL A 83 18.64 -6.94 -22.23
C VAL A 83 18.28 -7.49 -23.61
N VAL A 84 17.07 -8.03 -23.71
CA VAL A 84 16.44 -8.38 -24.98
C VAL A 84 15.08 -7.71 -25.07
N GLU A 85 14.72 -7.24 -26.26
CA GLU A 85 13.38 -6.73 -26.53
C GLU A 85 12.39 -7.89 -26.62
N ILE A 86 11.23 -7.77 -25.98
CA ILE A 86 10.20 -8.81 -25.95
C ILE A 86 8.93 -8.35 -26.65
N ASN A 87 8.23 -9.31 -27.27
CA ASN A 87 6.95 -9.06 -27.88
C ASN A 87 5.82 -9.28 -26.87
N LEU A 88 5.11 -8.21 -26.53
CA LEU A 88 4.03 -8.27 -25.54
C LEU A 88 2.83 -9.11 -26.00
N ASP A 89 2.67 -9.31 -27.31
CA ASP A 89 1.65 -10.20 -27.89
C ASP A 89 2.09 -11.68 -27.84
N GLN A 90 3.37 -11.97 -27.60
CA GLN A 90 3.95 -13.32 -27.54
C GLN A 90 4.43 -13.69 -26.14
N ILE A 91 3.56 -13.54 -25.13
CA ILE A 91 3.81 -14.02 -23.76
C ILE A 91 3.10 -15.36 -23.56
N LYS A 92 3.88 -16.45 -23.64
CA LYS A 92 3.42 -17.83 -23.40
C LYS A 92 3.63 -18.18 -21.93
N VAL A 93 2.67 -18.85 -21.29
CA VAL A 93 2.75 -19.20 -19.86
C VAL A 93 2.50 -20.69 -19.66
N ASN A 94 3.41 -21.35 -18.94
CA ASN A 94 3.26 -22.74 -18.52
C ASN A 94 2.98 -22.77 -17.02
N TYR A 95 1.88 -23.42 -16.65
CA TYR A 95 1.43 -23.55 -15.27
C TYR A 95 1.76 -24.95 -14.75
N HIS A 96 2.50 -25.00 -13.64
CA HIS A 96 2.73 -26.22 -12.87
C HIS A 96 2.10 -26.01 -11.49
N THR A 97 0.82 -26.36 -11.40
CA THR A 97 -0.02 -26.17 -10.21
C THR A 97 -0.47 -27.52 -9.63
N PRO A 98 -0.78 -27.60 -8.33
CA PRO A 98 -1.30 -28.82 -7.72
C PRO A 98 -2.73 -29.15 -8.17
N ASP A 99 -3.51 -28.14 -8.58
CA ASP A 99 -4.89 -28.29 -9.02
C ASP A 99 -5.35 -27.15 -9.97
N VAL A 100 -6.58 -27.31 -10.46
CA VAL A 100 -7.23 -26.40 -11.43
C VAL A 100 -7.65 -25.07 -10.81
N ASN A 101 -8.04 -25.03 -9.53
CA ASN A 101 -8.45 -23.79 -8.88
C ASN A 101 -7.28 -22.83 -8.77
N THR A 102 -6.12 -23.38 -8.41
CA THR A 102 -4.88 -22.63 -8.30
C THR A 102 -4.37 -22.18 -9.67
N GLU A 103 -4.55 -23.00 -10.72
CA GLU A 103 -4.28 -22.59 -12.10
C GLU A 103 -5.16 -21.41 -12.54
N ASN A 104 -6.46 -21.47 -12.26
CA ASN A 104 -7.41 -20.41 -12.62
C ASN A 104 -7.10 -19.11 -11.87
N TYR A 105 -6.74 -19.20 -10.60
CA TYR A 105 -6.26 -18.06 -9.82
C TYR A 105 -5.02 -17.43 -10.48
N LEU A 106 -4.01 -18.23 -10.81
CA LEU A 106 -2.80 -17.74 -11.46
C LEU A 106 -3.04 -17.17 -12.87
N LYS A 107 -4.05 -17.66 -13.62
CA LYS A 107 -4.45 -17.03 -14.89
C LYS A 107 -4.90 -15.58 -14.68
N ASN A 108 -5.67 -15.31 -13.62
CA ASN A 108 -6.08 -13.94 -13.28
C ASN A 108 -4.87 -13.08 -12.89
N VAL A 109 -3.96 -13.60 -12.07
CA VAL A 109 -2.73 -12.88 -11.69
C VAL A 109 -1.83 -12.61 -12.92
N VAL A 110 -1.70 -13.57 -13.84
CA VAL A 110 -0.94 -13.41 -15.09
C VAL A 110 -1.60 -12.39 -16.01
N ASN A 111 -2.93 -12.33 -16.07
CA ASN A 111 -3.63 -11.30 -16.84
C ASN A 111 -3.30 -9.90 -16.30
N LEU A 112 -3.22 -9.72 -14.99
CA LEU A 112 -2.77 -8.45 -14.38
C LEU A 112 -1.32 -8.15 -14.79
N PHE A 113 -0.41 -9.12 -14.73
CA PHE A 113 0.99 -8.95 -15.18
C PHE A 113 1.07 -8.48 -16.63
N LYS A 114 0.34 -9.12 -17.55
CA LYS A 114 0.30 -8.76 -18.97
C LYS A 114 -0.29 -7.37 -19.18
N GLN A 115 -1.39 -7.04 -18.49
CA GLN A 115 -2.00 -5.72 -18.54
C GLN A 115 -1.02 -4.64 -18.05
N THR A 116 -0.30 -4.88 -16.96
CA THR A 116 0.67 -3.92 -16.43
C THR A 116 1.82 -3.63 -17.41
N LEU A 117 2.34 -4.64 -18.11
CA LEU A 117 3.35 -4.43 -19.17
C LEU A 117 2.85 -3.46 -20.25
N VAL A 118 1.59 -3.61 -20.68
CA VAL A 118 0.96 -2.74 -21.68
C VAL A 118 0.65 -1.36 -21.11
N THR A 119 0.12 -1.27 -19.89
CA THR A 119 -0.17 -0.01 -19.20
C THR A 119 1.08 0.85 -19.05
N GLU A 120 2.24 0.24 -18.76
CA GLU A 120 3.51 0.95 -18.64
C GLU A 120 4.02 1.56 -19.96
N CYS A 121 3.44 1.18 -21.11
CA CYS A 121 3.64 1.88 -22.40
C CYS A 121 2.79 3.17 -22.53
N GLN A 122 1.96 3.50 -21.55
CA GLN A 122 1.21 4.76 -21.44
C GLN A 122 0.35 5.07 -22.68
N GLY A 123 -0.33 4.07 -23.21
CA GLY A 123 -1.22 4.20 -24.38
C GLY A 123 -0.51 4.12 -25.74
N ARG A 124 0.82 4.03 -25.78
CA ARG A 124 1.58 3.80 -27.02
C ARG A 124 1.53 2.34 -27.44
N LYS A 125 1.61 2.10 -28.75
CA LYS A 125 1.57 0.75 -29.31
C LYS A 125 2.87 0.00 -29.00
N PRO A 126 2.83 -1.18 -28.36
CA PRO A 126 4.02 -2.01 -28.18
C PRO A 126 4.65 -2.40 -29.53
N THR A 127 5.98 -2.44 -29.58
CA THR A 127 6.72 -3.02 -30.70
C THR A 127 6.50 -4.54 -30.75
N GLN A 128 6.74 -5.14 -31.92
CA GLN A 128 6.52 -6.57 -32.17
C GLN A 128 7.82 -7.25 -32.63
N PRO A 129 8.85 -7.36 -31.76
CA PRO A 129 10.05 -8.11 -32.10
C PRO A 129 9.74 -9.61 -32.27
N ASP A 130 10.65 -10.34 -32.90
CA ASP A 130 10.57 -11.80 -32.99
C ASP A 130 11.22 -12.45 -31.76
N VAL A 131 10.71 -12.14 -30.56
CA VAL A 131 11.17 -12.72 -29.28
C VAL A 131 9.96 -13.03 -28.40
N THR A 132 9.78 -14.32 -28.11
CA THR A 132 8.74 -14.82 -27.21
C THR A 132 9.23 -14.82 -25.76
N LEU A 133 8.43 -14.29 -24.84
CA LEU A 133 8.63 -14.45 -23.40
C LEU A 133 7.87 -15.69 -22.92
N GLN A 134 8.61 -16.72 -22.53
CA GLN A 134 8.07 -17.92 -21.91
C GLN A 134 8.12 -17.80 -20.40
N VAL A 135 6.97 -17.63 -19.75
CA VAL A 135 6.86 -17.64 -18.28
C VAL A 135 6.54 -19.06 -17.82
N VAL A 136 7.25 -19.56 -16.80
CA VAL A 136 7.01 -20.87 -16.19
C VAL A 136 6.72 -20.64 -14.72
N LEU A 137 5.52 -20.98 -14.29
CA LEU A 137 5.08 -20.79 -12.90
C LEU A 137 5.02 -22.15 -12.21
N ARG A 138 5.75 -22.32 -11.11
CA ARG A 138 5.71 -23.54 -10.30
C ARG A 138 5.29 -23.21 -8.88
N ILE A 139 4.21 -23.85 -8.45
CA ILE A 139 3.69 -23.73 -7.09
C ILE A 139 3.47 -25.09 -6.47
N ILE A 140 3.49 -25.15 -5.14
CA ILE A 140 3.43 -26.41 -4.39
C ILE A 140 2.11 -26.51 -3.61
N SER A 141 1.64 -25.41 -3.00
CA SER A 141 0.42 -25.36 -2.20
C SER A 141 -0.83 -25.14 -3.08
N SER A 142 -1.92 -25.79 -2.69
CA SER A 142 -3.28 -25.60 -3.22
C SER A 142 -4.07 -24.50 -2.48
N SER A 143 -3.52 -23.94 -1.39
CA SER A 143 -4.21 -22.91 -0.62
C SER A 143 -4.26 -21.59 -1.40
N LEU A 144 -5.45 -20.99 -1.38
CA LEU A 144 -5.73 -19.65 -1.89
C LEU A 144 -6.00 -18.68 -0.73
N ASP A 145 -5.79 -19.09 0.51
CA ASP A 145 -6.11 -18.27 1.68
C ASP A 145 -5.04 -17.19 1.85
N LEU A 146 -5.48 -15.93 2.02
CA LEU A 146 -4.60 -14.80 2.32
C LEU A 146 -4.78 -14.40 3.79
N ASP A 147 -3.84 -14.84 4.61
CA ASP A 147 -3.82 -14.65 6.07
C ASP A 147 -2.45 -14.18 6.58
N LEU A 148 -2.34 -13.87 7.87
CA LEU A 148 -1.11 -13.33 8.47
C LEU A 148 0.10 -14.28 8.32
N ASN A 149 -0.12 -15.57 8.08
CA ASN A 149 0.91 -16.59 8.00
C ASN A 149 1.23 -17.05 6.57
N THR A 150 0.60 -16.43 5.57
CA THR A 150 0.80 -16.74 4.16
C THR A 150 2.26 -16.64 3.77
N ASP A 151 2.80 -17.71 3.15
CA ASP A 151 4.18 -17.71 2.65
C ASP A 151 4.28 -16.92 1.34
N GLU A 152 4.95 -15.77 1.43
CA GLU A 152 5.18 -14.83 0.33
C GLU A 152 6.56 -15.02 -0.35
N THR A 153 7.28 -16.10 -0.03
CA THR A 153 8.61 -16.42 -0.58
C THR A 153 8.55 -16.83 -2.04
N TYR A 154 9.52 -16.39 -2.84
CA TYR A 154 9.65 -16.81 -4.24
C TYR A 154 11.09 -16.81 -4.75
N LYS A 155 11.30 -17.49 -5.88
CA LYS A 155 12.54 -17.49 -6.65
C LYS A 155 12.26 -17.25 -8.11
N ILE A 156 13.00 -16.33 -8.73
CA ILE A 156 12.97 -16.05 -10.18
C ILE A 156 14.29 -16.49 -10.80
N ILE A 157 14.22 -17.14 -11.96
CA ILE A 157 15.35 -17.35 -12.86
C ILE A 157 14.95 -16.84 -14.23
N VAL A 158 15.63 -15.81 -14.72
CA VAL A 158 15.53 -15.40 -16.12
C VAL A 158 16.74 -15.95 -16.86
N ALA A 159 16.50 -16.61 -17.98
CA ALA A 159 17.55 -17.17 -18.81
C ALA A 159 17.18 -17.08 -20.29
N ASN A 160 18.11 -16.54 -21.08
CA ASN A 160 18.03 -16.55 -22.51
C ASN A 160 18.45 -17.92 -23.06
N LYS A 161 17.53 -18.65 -23.71
CA LYS A 161 17.84 -19.94 -24.35
C LYS A 161 18.56 -19.78 -25.69
N LEU A 162 18.81 -18.54 -26.15
CA LEU A 162 19.78 -18.27 -27.22
C LEU A 162 21.21 -18.70 -26.86
N SER A 163 21.45 -19.02 -25.59
CA SER A 163 22.70 -19.63 -25.12
C SER A 163 22.43 -20.98 -24.43
N SER A 164 22.16 -22.03 -25.21
CA SER A 164 22.41 -23.40 -24.71
C SER A 164 23.92 -23.67 -24.74
N PRO A 165 24.52 -24.27 -23.69
CA PRO A 165 25.96 -24.48 -23.54
C PRO A 165 26.46 -25.69 -24.35
N THR A 166 26.23 -25.69 -25.66
CA THR A 166 26.83 -26.67 -26.59
C THR A 166 27.14 -25.99 -27.91
N TYR A 167 28.08 -25.05 -27.92
CA TYR A 167 28.86 -24.79 -29.14
C TYR A 167 30.21 -24.19 -28.76
N ASN A 168 31.29 -24.87 -29.15
CA ASN A 168 32.66 -24.48 -28.87
C ASN A 168 32.94 -23.08 -29.43
N PHE A 169 33.52 -22.24 -28.58
CA PHE A 169 34.16 -20.99 -28.96
C PHE A 169 35.39 -21.29 -29.83
N THR A 170 35.21 -21.41 -31.14
CA THR A 170 36.28 -21.16 -32.11
C THR A 170 35.73 -20.59 -33.41
N LYS A 171 36.06 -19.29 -33.60
CA LYS A 171 36.13 -18.53 -34.87
C LYS A 171 34.82 -18.12 -35.57
N ASP A 172 34.76 -16.80 -35.75
CA ASP A 172 34.02 -16.03 -36.76
C ASP A 172 32.54 -15.67 -36.48
N PRO A 173 32.20 -14.39 -36.13
CA PRO A 173 30.83 -13.96 -35.86
C PRO A 173 29.95 -13.76 -37.11
N LEU A 174 30.44 -14.05 -38.31
CA LEU A 174 29.72 -13.82 -39.55
C LEU A 174 29.58 -15.11 -40.37
N LYS A 175 28.84 -16.08 -39.81
CA LYS A 175 28.03 -17.11 -40.50
C LYS A 175 27.72 -18.26 -39.53
N ALA A 176 26.60 -18.17 -38.82
CA ALA A 176 26.01 -19.33 -38.16
C ALA A 176 24.48 -19.21 -38.09
N ALA A 177 23.83 -20.22 -38.67
CA ALA A 177 22.42 -20.60 -38.55
C ALA A 177 21.36 -19.75 -39.27
N GLU A 178 21.23 -19.99 -40.57
CA GLU A 178 19.91 -20.16 -41.19
C GLU A 178 19.25 -21.41 -40.56
N GLY A 179 18.41 -21.17 -39.56
CA GLY A 179 17.55 -22.17 -38.95
C GLY A 179 16.52 -21.45 -38.10
N ASN A 180 15.24 -21.74 -38.33
CA ASN A 180 14.09 -21.21 -37.59
C ASN A 180 14.12 -21.63 -36.10
N GLN A 181 15.09 -21.16 -35.32
CA GLN A 181 15.05 -21.28 -33.87
C GLN A 181 14.25 -20.10 -33.32
N GLU A 182 13.08 -20.37 -32.74
CA GLU A 182 12.31 -19.37 -31.99
C GLU A 182 13.25 -18.70 -30.97
N LYS A 183 13.35 -17.36 -31.01
CA LYS A 183 14.10 -16.61 -29.99
C LYS A 183 13.25 -16.55 -28.73
N VAL A 184 13.59 -17.38 -27.75
CA VAL A 184 12.81 -17.49 -26.50
C VAL A 184 13.64 -17.05 -25.30
N ILE A 185 13.10 -16.12 -24.53
CA ILE A 185 13.56 -15.83 -23.18
C ILE A 185 12.64 -16.52 -22.17
N THR A 186 13.22 -17.24 -21.22
CA THR A 186 12.45 -17.97 -20.20
C THR A 186 12.56 -17.26 -18.85
N ALA A 187 11.41 -17.02 -18.20
CA ALA A 187 11.33 -16.58 -16.82
C ALA A 187 10.63 -17.65 -15.99
N GLU A 188 11.38 -18.36 -15.14
CA GLU A 188 10.83 -19.36 -14.21
C GLU A 188 10.64 -18.74 -12.83
N ILE A 189 9.42 -18.84 -12.29
CA ILE A 189 9.06 -18.35 -10.96
C ILE A 189 8.55 -19.52 -10.12
N ASN A 190 9.24 -19.78 -9.00
CA ASN A 190 8.94 -20.87 -8.08
C ASN A 190 8.56 -20.28 -6.73
N ALA A 191 7.43 -20.72 -6.15
CA ALA A 191 6.94 -20.27 -4.86
C ALA A 191 6.14 -21.37 -4.14
N THR A 192 5.94 -21.23 -2.83
CA THR A 192 5.08 -22.14 -2.06
C THR A 192 3.61 -21.90 -2.40
N THR A 193 3.17 -20.63 -2.38
CA THR A 193 1.77 -20.22 -2.58
C THR A 193 1.62 -19.37 -3.85
N VAL A 194 0.38 -19.10 -4.24
CA VAL A 194 0.05 -18.15 -5.32
C VAL A 194 0.55 -16.73 -5.04
N TYR A 195 0.66 -16.34 -3.77
CA TYR A 195 1.08 -14.99 -3.36
C TYR A 195 2.57 -14.76 -3.57
N GLY A 196 3.41 -15.79 -3.35
CA GLY A 196 4.81 -15.74 -3.76
C GLY A 196 4.97 -15.60 -5.27
N ILE A 197 4.15 -16.28 -6.09
CA ILE A 197 4.14 -16.08 -7.55
C ILE A 197 3.75 -14.65 -7.91
N ARG A 198 2.71 -14.11 -7.26
CA ARG A 198 2.23 -12.74 -7.49
C ARG A 198 3.34 -11.72 -7.22
N HIS A 199 4.10 -11.87 -6.14
CA HIS A 199 5.27 -11.03 -5.84
C HIS A 199 6.43 -11.25 -6.82
N GLY A 200 6.64 -12.50 -7.25
CA GLY A 200 7.63 -12.82 -8.28
C GLY A 200 7.32 -12.18 -9.63
N LEU A 201 6.05 -12.14 -10.04
CA LEU A 201 5.62 -11.44 -11.24
C LEU A 201 5.80 -9.92 -11.11
N GLU A 202 5.51 -9.34 -9.94
CA GLU A 202 5.81 -7.91 -9.69
C GLU A 202 7.31 -7.63 -9.82
N THR A 203 8.17 -8.47 -9.24
CA THR A 203 9.62 -8.32 -9.38
C THR A 203 10.07 -8.53 -10.83
N LEU A 204 9.46 -9.45 -11.58
CA LEU A 204 9.74 -9.65 -13.01
C LEU A 204 9.42 -8.39 -13.82
N LEU A 205 8.31 -7.69 -13.54
CA LEU A 205 8.02 -6.38 -14.13
C LEU A 205 9.15 -5.38 -13.86
N GLN A 206 9.75 -5.40 -12.68
CA GLN A 206 10.84 -4.49 -12.33
C GLN A 206 12.18 -4.82 -13.00
N THR A 207 12.31 -6.02 -13.59
CA THR A 207 13.46 -6.41 -14.43
C THR A 207 13.33 -6.00 -15.90
N THR A 208 12.29 -5.21 -16.22
CA THR A 208 12.05 -4.69 -17.57
C THR A 208 12.25 -3.17 -17.61
N ALA A 209 12.53 -2.62 -18.80
CA ALA A 209 12.65 -1.19 -19.05
C ALA A 209 11.98 -0.79 -20.37
N ARG A 210 11.53 0.46 -20.48
CA ARG A 210 10.82 0.97 -21.67
C ARG A 210 11.75 1.89 -22.44
N GLN A 211 11.66 1.81 -23.75
CA GLN A 211 12.28 2.75 -24.68
C GLN A 211 11.19 3.32 -25.59
N LEU A 212 10.95 4.61 -25.46
CA LEU A 212 10.04 5.34 -26.34
C LEU A 212 10.82 5.68 -27.61
N GLN A 213 10.54 4.97 -28.70
CA GLN A 213 11.29 5.11 -29.96
C GLN A 213 10.72 6.21 -30.86
N SER A 214 9.40 6.43 -30.81
CA SER A 214 8.66 7.47 -31.52
C SER A 214 7.45 7.89 -30.66
N ASP A 215 6.72 8.93 -31.09
CA ASP A 215 5.50 9.37 -30.38
C ASP A 215 4.46 8.24 -30.23
N ASP A 216 4.44 7.27 -31.15
CA ASP A 216 3.40 6.25 -31.24
C ASP A 216 3.83 4.85 -30.74
N THR A 217 5.12 4.58 -30.58
CA THR A 217 5.64 3.23 -30.31
C THR A 217 6.43 3.10 -29.01
N CYS A 218 6.18 2.01 -28.28
CA CYS A 218 6.86 1.65 -27.04
C CYS A 218 7.59 0.31 -27.17
N SER A 219 8.89 0.31 -26.93
CA SER A 219 9.68 -0.91 -26.85
C SER A 219 9.85 -1.34 -25.41
N THR A 220 9.60 -2.61 -25.12
CA THR A 220 9.82 -3.20 -23.78
C THR A 220 10.97 -4.19 -23.84
N VAL A 221 11.99 -3.94 -23.03
CA VAL A 221 13.16 -4.81 -22.91
C VAL A 221 13.18 -5.46 -21.53
N ILE A 222 13.71 -6.67 -21.42
CA ILE A 222 13.88 -7.43 -20.18
C ILE A 222 15.35 -7.85 -20.03
N ILE A 223 15.85 -7.94 -18.79
CA ILE A 223 17.17 -8.52 -18.51
C ILE A 223 17.24 -9.95 -19.04
N ASP A 224 18.32 -10.30 -19.73
CA ASP A 224 18.47 -11.59 -20.41
C ASP A 224 18.86 -12.75 -19.48
N LYS A 225 19.42 -12.41 -18.31
CA LYS A 225 19.88 -13.36 -17.30
C LYS A 225 19.71 -12.78 -15.91
N SER A 226 18.97 -13.45 -15.04
CA SER A 226 18.91 -13.07 -13.63
C SER A 226 18.62 -14.27 -12.73
N THR A 227 18.98 -14.15 -11.46
CA THR A 227 18.55 -15.08 -10.41
C THR A 227 18.24 -14.29 -9.17
N ILE A 228 17.00 -14.38 -8.72
CA ILE A 228 16.49 -13.66 -7.55
C ILE A 228 15.83 -14.68 -6.61
N LYS A 229 16.14 -14.61 -5.32
CA LYS A 229 15.43 -15.31 -4.24
C LYS A 229 15.03 -14.25 -3.24
N ASP A 230 13.78 -14.29 -2.79
CA ASP A 230 13.23 -13.20 -2.01
C ASP A 230 12.11 -13.68 -1.09
N ARG A 231 11.96 -12.96 0.03
CA ARG A 231 10.87 -13.10 1.01
C ARG A 231 10.79 -11.82 1.84
N PRO A 232 9.63 -11.45 2.39
CA PRO A 232 9.54 -10.34 3.32
C PRO A 232 10.20 -10.67 4.67
N ILE A 233 10.70 -9.63 5.36
CA ILE A 233 11.11 -9.71 6.77
C ILE A 233 9.88 -9.70 7.68
N PHE A 234 8.97 -8.75 7.48
CA PHE A 234 7.74 -8.61 8.29
C PHE A 234 6.50 -9.14 7.55
N LYS A 235 5.61 -9.80 8.28
CA LYS A 235 4.38 -10.41 7.75
C LYS A 235 3.28 -9.39 7.47
N HIS A 236 3.27 -8.29 8.22
CA HIS A 236 2.26 -7.23 8.17
C HIS A 236 2.89 -5.94 7.62
N ARG A 237 2.48 -5.54 6.41
CA ARG A 237 3.06 -4.39 5.71
C ARG A 237 1.94 -3.54 5.17
N GLY A 238 1.49 -2.59 5.98
CA GLY A 238 0.16 -2.06 5.84
C GLY A 238 0.03 -0.60 5.49
N VAL A 239 -1.19 -0.26 5.07
CA VAL A 239 -1.69 1.09 4.84
C VAL A 239 -3.07 1.16 5.48
N LEU A 240 -3.22 2.06 6.44
CA LEU A 240 -4.53 2.46 6.94
C LEU A 240 -5.10 3.57 6.07
N ILE A 241 -6.33 3.35 5.62
CA ILE A 241 -7.18 4.39 5.03
C ILE A 241 -8.41 4.59 5.92
N ASP A 242 -8.76 5.84 6.13
CA ASP A 242 -9.97 6.26 6.81
C ASP A 242 -10.98 6.73 5.77
N SER A 243 -12.13 6.07 5.76
CA SER A 243 -13.24 6.37 4.85
C SER A 243 -14.51 6.82 5.57
N SER A 244 -14.39 7.13 6.87
CA SER A 244 -15.48 7.63 7.69
C SER A 244 -15.42 9.14 7.83
N ARG A 245 -14.25 9.70 8.17
CA ARG A 245 -14.05 11.17 8.30
C ARG A 245 -14.34 11.89 6.98
N ASN A 246 -14.03 11.24 5.86
CA ASN A 246 -14.48 11.60 4.52
C ASN A 246 -14.69 10.32 3.71
N TYR A 247 -15.73 10.29 2.87
CA TYR A 247 -16.02 9.12 2.04
C TYR A 247 -14.95 8.92 0.94
N LEU A 248 -14.51 7.66 0.75
CA LEU A 248 -13.61 7.27 -0.32
C LEU A 248 -14.33 6.38 -1.34
N PRO A 249 -14.51 6.81 -2.61
CA PRO A 249 -15.11 5.95 -3.62
C PRO A 249 -14.35 4.63 -3.82
N ILE A 250 -15.06 3.54 -4.10
CA ILE A 250 -14.44 2.20 -4.34
C ILE A 250 -13.35 2.25 -5.42
N ARG A 251 -13.52 3.06 -6.47
CA ARG A 251 -12.50 3.27 -7.51
C ARG A 251 -11.18 3.79 -6.95
N THR A 252 -11.25 4.63 -5.92
CA THR A 252 -10.11 5.26 -5.27
C THR A 252 -9.39 4.25 -4.39
N ILE A 253 -10.14 3.46 -3.62
CA ILE A 253 -9.57 2.38 -2.79
C ILE A 253 -8.87 1.33 -3.68
N LYS A 254 -9.46 0.97 -4.82
CA LYS A 254 -8.82 0.08 -5.81
C LYS A 254 -7.47 0.63 -6.30
N ARG A 255 -7.38 1.93 -6.58
CA ARG A 255 -6.11 2.58 -6.97
C ARG A 255 -5.06 2.54 -5.86
N VAL A 256 -5.47 2.68 -4.60
CA VAL A 256 -4.55 2.49 -3.45
C VAL A 256 -4.01 1.05 -3.43
N ILE A 257 -4.89 0.06 -3.58
CA ILE A 257 -4.52 -1.37 -3.62
C ILE A 257 -3.58 -1.66 -4.80
N ASP A 258 -3.82 -1.12 -6.00
CA ASP A 258 -2.93 -1.28 -7.15
C ASP A 258 -1.50 -0.76 -6.87
N ALA A 259 -1.39 0.40 -6.22
CA ALA A 259 -0.11 0.98 -5.85
C ALA A 259 0.58 0.21 -4.71
N MET A 260 -0.16 -0.25 -3.69
CA MET A 260 0.33 -1.15 -2.64
C MET A 260 0.94 -2.42 -3.22
N ALA A 261 0.18 -3.05 -4.12
CA ALA A 261 0.59 -4.26 -4.82
C ALA A 261 1.90 -4.04 -5.56
N SER A 262 2.06 -2.90 -6.24
CA SER A 262 3.25 -2.53 -7.02
C SER A 262 4.55 -2.48 -6.20
N VAL A 263 4.44 -2.33 -4.87
CA VAL A 263 5.58 -2.27 -3.94
C VAL A 263 5.53 -3.35 -2.86
N LYS A 264 4.66 -4.35 -3.01
CA LYS A 264 4.53 -5.52 -2.11
C LYS A 264 4.07 -5.21 -0.67
N LEU A 265 3.37 -4.08 -0.47
CA LEU A 265 2.52 -3.91 0.71
C LEU A 265 1.36 -4.91 0.60
N ASN A 266 0.97 -5.51 1.72
CA ASN A 266 0.06 -6.65 1.74
C ASN A 266 -1.13 -6.50 2.67
N ALA A 267 -1.28 -5.36 3.36
CA ALA A 267 -2.40 -5.15 4.28
C ALA A 267 -3.04 -3.78 4.08
N LEU A 268 -4.34 -3.79 3.73
CA LEU A 268 -5.17 -2.59 3.76
C LEU A 268 -6.00 -2.66 5.03
N HIS A 269 -5.61 -1.83 6.00
CA HIS A 269 -6.41 -1.56 7.17
C HIS A 269 -7.50 -0.58 6.76
N TRP A 270 -8.74 -1.07 6.69
CA TRP A 270 -9.87 -0.24 6.29
C TRP A 270 -10.61 0.26 7.51
N HIS A 271 -10.25 1.46 7.97
CA HIS A 271 -10.99 2.22 8.97
C HIS A 271 -12.25 2.77 8.31
N ILE A 272 -13.33 1.99 8.41
CA ILE A 272 -14.54 2.19 7.61
C ILE A 272 -15.62 3.00 8.34
N THR A 273 -15.59 3.03 9.66
CA THR A 273 -16.57 3.76 10.50
C THR A 273 -15.86 4.54 11.60
N ASP A 274 -16.44 5.69 11.95
CA ASP A 274 -15.97 6.56 13.03
C ASP A 274 -17.17 7.35 13.59
N SER A 275 -16.98 8.31 14.50
CA SER A 275 -18.04 9.18 14.97
C SER A 275 -18.67 10.03 13.85
N HIS A 276 -17.87 10.34 12.83
CA HIS A 276 -18.24 11.18 11.70
C HIS A 276 -19.30 10.54 10.80
N SER A 277 -19.09 9.29 10.37
CA SER A 277 -20.04 8.59 9.52
C SER A 277 -20.02 7.06 9.68
N PHE A 278 -21.12 6.44 9.25
CA PHE A 278 -21.24 4.98 9.10
C PHE A 278 -21.61 4.66 7.64
N PRO A 279 -20.64 4.56 6.71
CA PRO A 279 -20.93 4.35 5.29
C PRO A 279 -21.21 2.88 4.93
N LEU A 280 -20.92 1.91 5.79
CA LEU A 280 -21.09 0.48 5.51
C LEU A 280 -22.58 0.08 5.53
N LEU A 281 -23.15 -0.28 4.38
CA LEU A 281 -24.52 -0.78 4.31
C LEU A 281 -24.58 -2.26 4.69
N LEU A 282 -25.26 -2.52 5.80
CA LEU A 282 -25.52 -3.86 6.33
C LEU A 282 -26.99 -4.23 6.09
N THR A 283 -27.24 -5.45 5.62
CA THR A 283 -28.60 -5.98 5.40
C THR A 283 -29.34 -6.25 6.71
N LYS A 284 -28.63 -6.65 7.77
CA LYS A 284 -29.23 -6.88 9.10
C LYS A 284 -29.42 -5.59 9.87
N LEU A 285 -28.56 -4.61 9.65
CA LEU A 285 -28.56 -3.32 10.35
C LEU A 285 -28.54 -2.14 9.36
N PRO A 286 -29.54 -2.03 8.45
CA PRO A 286 -29.54 -1.00 7.42
C PRO A 286 -29.69 0.42 8.01
N LEU A 287 -30.19 0.51 9.24
CA LEU A 287 -30.37 1.78 9.94
C LEU A 287 -29.03 2.43 10.31
N LEU A 288 -27.95 1.66 10.53
CA LEU A 288 -26.63 2.23 10.80
C LEU A 288 -26.19 3.15 9.64
N ALA A 289 -26.22 2.64 8.41
CA ALA A 289 -25.90 3.45 7.23
C ALA A 289 -26.95 4.51 6.92
N LYS A 290 -28.24 4.23 7.15
CA LYS A 290 -29.32 5.19 6.89
C LYS A 290 -29.17 6.47 7.73
N TYR A 291 -28.72 6.34 8.98
CA TYR A 291 -28.52 7.48 9.89
C TYR A 291 -27.09 8.03 9.80
N GLY A 292 -26.10 7.16 9.59
CA GLY A 292 -24.70 7.52 9.69
C GLY A 292 -23.99 7.88 8.39
N ALA A 293 -24.47 7.47 7.21
CA ALA A 293 -23.79 7.82 5.96
C ALA A 293 -24.02 9.30 5.59
N TYR A 294 -23.00 9.96 5.03
CA TYR A 294 -23.11 11.35 4.58
C TYR A 294 -24.22 11.57 3.56
N SER A 295 -24.44 10.59 2.69
CA SER A 295 -25.58 10.57 1.78
C SER A 295 -25.89 9.15 1.32
N SER A 296 -27.07 8.97 0.72
CA SER A 296 -27.46 7.70 0.09
C SER A 296 -26.54 7.20 -1.04
N LYS A 297 -25.60 8.04 -1.50
CA LYS A 297 -24.60 7.69 -2.53
C LYS A 297 -23.22 7.41 -1.95
N GLU A 298 -22.96 7.84 -0.72
CA GLU A 298 -21.69 7.70 -0.01
C GLU A 298 -21.76 6.52 0.95
N ILE A 299 -22.09 5.37 0.38
CA ILE A 299 -22.21 4.10 1.07
C ILE A 299 -21.33 3.04 0.41
N TYR A 300 -21.01 2.01 1.17
CA TYR A 300 -20.39 0.78 0.70
C TYR A 300 -21.43 -0.34 0.77
N THR A 301 -21.89 -0.82 -0.39
CA THR A 301 -22.84 -1.92 -0.43
C THR A 301 -22.14 -3.27 -0.14
N PRO A 302 -22.89 -4.31 0.25
CA PRO A 302 -22.32 -5.66 0.40
C PRO A 302 -21.57 -6.16 -0.84
N ASP A 303 -22.06 -5.80 -2.04
CA ASP A 303 -21.41 -6.15 -3.30
C ASP A 303 -20.13 -5.34 -3.53
N ASP A 304 -20.10 -4.06 -3.16
CA ASP A 304 -18.88 -3.25 -3.21
C ASP A 304 -17.78 -3.86 -2.35
N VAL A 305 -18.11 -4.25 -1.12
CA VAL A 305 -17.17 -4.84 -0.15
C VAL A 305 -16.65 -6.17 -0.67
N LYS A 306 -17.54 -7.10 -1.08
CA LYS A 306 -17.15 -8.42 -1.62
C LYS A 306 -16.26 -8.30 -2.85
N HIS A 307 -16.63 -7.42 -3.80
CA HIS A 307 -15.83 -7.21 -5.01
C HIS A 307 -14.49 -6.56 -4.71
N LEU A 308 -14.41 -5.65 -3.73
CA LEU A 308 -13.16 -5.02 -3.33
C LEU A 308 -12.21 -6.00 -2.65
N ILE A 309 -12.70 -6.86 -1.77
CA ILE A 309 -11.90 -7.93 -1.14
C ILE A 309 -11.32 -8.86 -2.21
N ALA A 310 -12.16 -9.38 -3.12
CA ALA A 310 -11.69 -10.24 -4.21
C ALA A 310 -10.68 -9.52 -5.14
N TYR A 311 -10.86 -8.21 -5.36
CA TYR A 311 -9.93 -7.38 -6.13
C TYR A 311 -8.55 -7.27 -5.46
N ALA A 312 -8.53 -7.16 -4.13
CA ALA A 312 -7.34 -7.05 -3.31
C ALA A 312 -6.59 -8.38 -3.17
N GLU A 313 -7.31 -9.49 -3.02
CA GLU A 313 -6.71 -10.84 -2.93
C GLU A 313 -5.87 -11.17 -4.16
N LEU A 314 -6.39 -10.90 -5.37
CA LEU A 314 -5.64 -11.08 -6.63
C LEU A 314 -4.32 -10.29 -6.69
N ARG A 315 -4.19 -9.27 -5.85
CA ARG A 315 -3.01 -8.41 -5.71
C ARG A 315 -2.16 -8.76 -4.48
N GLY A 316 -2.52 -9.80 -3.74
CA GLY A 316 -1.84 -10.20 -2.51
C GLY A 316 -1.96 -9.13 -1.42
N VAL A 317 -3.08 -8.40 -1.39
CA VAL A 317 -3.40 -7.42 -0.35
C VAL A 317 -4.57 -7.96 0.46
N ARG A 318 -4.34 -8.28 1.74
CA ARG A 318 -5.40 -8.59 2.69
C ARG A 318 -6.15 -7.29 2.98
N ILE A 319 -7.48 -7.32 2.96
CA ILE A 319 -8.28 -6.27 3.57
C ILE A 319 -8.70 -6.80 4.93
N TYR A 320 -8.45 -6.02 5.98
CA TYR A 320 -9.09 -6.23 7.26
C TYR A 320 -9.80 -4.94 7.66
N MET A 321 -11.00 -5.10 8.20
CA MET A 321 -11.87 -3.99 8.55
C MET A 321 -11.66 -3.61 10.00
N GLU A 322 -11.72 -2.31 10.28
CA GLU A 322 -11.85 -1.78 11.61
C GLU A 322 -13.26 -1.28 11.85
N ILE A 323 -13.87 -1.77 12.93
CA ILE A 323 -15.05 -1.15 13.53
C ILE A 323 -14.61 -0.65 14.90
N ASP A 324 -14.29 0.64 14.96
CA ASP A 324 -13.73 1.24 16.16
C ASP A 324 -14.77 1.35 17.26
N THR A 325 -14.47 0.75 18.41
CA THR A 325 -15.36 0.72 19.58
C THR A 325 -14.54 0.65 20.89
N PRO A 326 -15.04 1.20 22.00
CA PRO A 326 -16.33 1.86 22.17
C PRO A 326 -16.32 3.35 21.86
N ALA A 327 -15.16 4.00 21.78
CA ALA A 327 -15.06 5.38 21.28
C ALA A 327 -15.29 5.40 19.76
N HIS A 328 -15.16 6.58 19.14
CA HIS A 328 -15.23 6.72 17.69
C HIS A 328 -16.50 6.07 17.08
N ALA A 329 -17.59 6.06 17.86
CA ALA A 329 -18.87 5.48 17.51
C ALA A 329 -19.96 6.51 17.74
N GLY A 330 -20.39 7.17 16.65
CA GLY A 330 -21.24 8.35 16.68
C GLY A 330 -22.42 8.22 15.72
N ASN A 331 -22.43 9.05 14.67
CA ASN A 331 -23.53 9.09 13.71
C ASN A 331 -23.79 7.72 13.09
N GLY A 332 -25.03 7.29 13.12
CA GLY A 332 -25.46 5.95 12.73
C GLY A 332 -26.01 5.15 13.91
N TRP A 333 -25.47 5.31 15.12
CA TRP A 333 -25.85 4.51 16.29
C TRP A 333 -27.10 5.03 17.04
N GLU A 334 -27.54 6.26 16.76
CA GLU A 334 -28.75 6.86 17.34
C GLU A 334 -30.05 6.15 16.95
N PHE A 335 -30.02 5.29 15.92
CA PHE A 335 -31.19 4.51 15.50
C PHE A 335 -31.76 3.65 16.63
N GLY A 336 -30.94 3.30 17.63
CA GLY A 336 -31.33 2.45 18.74
C GLY A 336 -32.55 2.96 19.52
N GLU A 337 -32.68 4.28 19.69
CA GLU A 337 -33.81 4.86 20.42
C GLU A 337 -35.13 4.68 19.63
N GLU A 338 -35.13 4.97 18.33
CA GLU A 338 -36.30 4.79 17.47
C GLU A 338 -36.65 3.29 17.29
N ALA A 339 -35.65 2.42 17.28
CA ALA A 339 -35.83 0.97 17.19
C ALA A 339 -36.26 0.31 18.51
N GLY A 340 -36.41 1.07 19.60
CA GLY A 340 -36.79 0.52 20.91
C GLY A 340 -35.68 -0.30 21.60
N LEU A 341 -34.43 -0.09 21.20
CA LEU A 341 -33.22 -0.72 21.78
C LEU A 341 -32.56 0.15 22.86
N GLY A 342 -33.11 1.34 23.13
CA GLY A 342 -32.54 2.32 24.05
C GLY A 342 -31.31 3.04 23.47
N LYS A 343 -30.54 3.69 24.35
CA LYS A 343 -29.36 4.47 23.95
C LYS A 343 -28.19 3.54 23.68
N LEU A 344 -27.91 3.25 22.41
CA LEU A 344 -26.74 2.46 22.01
C LEU A 344 -25.45 3.30 22.04
N VAL A 345 -25.57 4.61 21.86
CA VAL A 345 -24.50 5.59 21.89
C VAL A 345 -24.78 6.67 22.93
N LEU A 346 -23.72 7.19 23.54
CA LEU A 346 -23.71 8.27 24.52
C LEU A 346 -22.87 9.43 23.99
N CYS A 347 -23.15 10.62 24.53
CA CYS A 347 -22.44 11.86 24.21
C CYS A 347 -22.44 12.22 22.70
N LEU A 348 -23.35 11.63 21.93
CA LEU A 348 -23.47 11.87 20.50
C LEU A 348 -23.62 13.36 20.23
N ASN A 349 -22.74 13.91 19.40
CA ASN A 349 -22.78 15.32 18.96
C ASN A 349 -22.88 16.33 20.14
N SER A 350 -22.34 15.98 21.32
CA SER A 350 -22.46 16.81 22.53
C SER A 350 -21.58 18.05 22.50
N GLU A 351 -22.08 19.17 23.06
CA GLU A 351 -21.38 20.46 23.12
C GLU A 351 -21.32 21.01 24.56
N PRO A 352 -20.25 21.73 24.96
CA PRO A 352 -19.01 21.92 24.19
C PRO A 352 -18.23 20.60 24.08
N TRP A 353 -17.88 20.18 22.87
CA TRP A 353 -17.36 18.82 22.59
C TRP A 353 -16.13 18.45 23.43
N ARG A 354 -15.29 19.43 23.79
CA ARG A 354 -14.08 19.26 24.63
C ARG A 354 -14.36 18.64 26.00
N ASN A 355 -15.61 18.69 26.46
CA ASN A 355 -16.02 18.06 27.72
C ASN A 355 -16.40 16.58 27.57
N TYR A 356 -16.43 16.05 26.35
CA TYR A 356 -16.99 14.73 26.06
C TYR A 356 -16.13 13.88 25.11
N CYS A 357 -15.19 14.47 24.37
CA CYS A 357 -14.30 13.74 23.46
C CYS A 357 -13.05 14.54 23.07
N SER A 358 -12.08 13.88 22.42
CA SER A 358 -10.85 14.47 21.90
C SER A 358 -11.07 15.33 20.64
N GLN A 359 -12.05 14.97 19.82
CA GLN A 359 -12.38 15.64 18.56
C GLN A 359 -13.90 15.54 18.26
N PRO A 360 -14.53 16.60 17.71
CA PRO A 360 -15.93 16.53 17.32
C PRO A 360 -16.11 15.75 16.00
N PRO A 361 -17.29 15.14 15.77
CA PRO A 361 -18.37 14.97 16.73
C PRO A 361 -18.04 13.93 17.80
N CYS A 362 -18.53 14.17 19.02
CA CYS A 362 -18.41 13.17 20.09
C CYS A 362 -19.36 11.99 19.85
N GLY A 363 -19.00 10.82 20.39
CA GLY A 363 -19.82 9.62 20.40
C GLY A 363 -19.05 8.45 21.02
N GLN A 364 -19.68 7.74 21.95
CA GLN A 364 -19.11 6.55 22.58
C GLN A 364 -20.22 5.55 22.90
N LEU A 365 -20.03 4.27 22.58
CA LEU A 365 -21.02 3.24 22.84
C LEU A 365 -21.36 3.12 24.33
N ASN A 366 -22.59 2.70 24.59
CA ASN A 366 -23.14 2.56 25.94
C ASN A 366 -22.93 1.13 26.49
N PRO A 367 -21.90 0.87 27.31
CA PRO A 367 -21.62 -0.48 27.81
C PRO A 367 -22.70 -1.03 28.75
N ALA A 368 -23.53 -0.15 29.33
CA ALA A 368 -24.62 -0.51 30.23
C ALA A 368 -25.87 -1.03 29.50
N ASN A 369 -26.02 -0.70 28.21
CA ASN A 369 -27.17 -1.13 27.43
C ASN A 369 -26.99 -2.58 26.95
N SER A 370 -27.80 -3.51 27.45
CA SER A 370 -27.73 -4.92 27.05
C SER A 370 -28.03 -5.18 25.58
N HIS A 371 -28.83 -4.34 24.91
CA HIS A 371 -29.14 -4.47 23.48
C HIS A 371 -27.95 -4.15 22.58
N LEU A 372 -26.93 -3.47 23.11
CA LEU A 372 -25.72 -3.14 22.36
C LEU A 372 -24.99 -4.40 21.87
N TYR A 373 -24.79 -5.38 22.74
CA TYR A 373 -24.01 -6.57 22.41
C TYR A 373 -24.74 -7.48 21.40
N TYR A 374 -26.08 -7.49 21.42
CA TYR A 374 -26.87 -8.14 20.35
C TYR A 374 -26.73 -7.40 19.01
N THR A 375 -26.68 -6.07 19.05
CA THR A 375 -26.45 -5.24 17.85
C THR A 375 -25.05 -5.48 17.29
N LEU A 376 -24.03 -5.53 18.15
CA LEU A 376 -22.65 -5.84 17.78
C LEU A 376 -22.54 -7.26 17.19
N HIS A 377 -23.20 -8.25 17.78
CA HIS A 377 -23.24 -9.60 17.22
C HIS A 377 -23.78 -9.61 15.79
N ASN A 378 -24.95 -9.00 15.54
CA ASN A 378 -25.54 -8.93 14.19
C ASN A 378 -24.64 -8.19 13.19
N LEU A 379 -23.95 -7.13 13.65
CA LEU A 379 -22.98 -6.39 12.86
C LEU A 379 -21.78 -7.26 12.49
N TYR A 380 -21.17 -7.92 13.47
CA TYR A 380 -20.02 -8.80 13.27
C TYR A 380 -20.37 -10.01 12.42
N GLU A 381 -21.56 -10.60 12.59
CA GLU A 381 -22.03 -11.73 11.81
C GLU A 381 -22.13 -11.41 10.31
N GLU A 382 -22.51 -10.19 9.97
CA GLU A 382 -22.53 -9.76 8.57
C GLU A 382 -21.12 -9.40 8.06
N ILE A 383 -20.32 -8.69 8.85
CA ILE A 383 -18.94 -8.31 8.49
C ILE A 383 -18.08 -9.54 8.23
N GLN A 384 -18.05 -10.50 9.14
CA GLN A 384 -17.24 -11.72 9.00
C GLN A 384 -17.61 -12.54 7.75
N SER A 385 -18.84 -12.38 7.23
CA SER A 385 -19.30 -13.09 6.04
C SER A 385 -18.67 -12.56 4.75
N PHE A 386 -18.10 -11.35 4.76
CA PHE A 386 -17.41 -10.77 3.62
C PHE A 386 -15.99 -11.31 3.44
N PHE A 387 -15.36 -11.76 4.52
CA PHE A 387 -13.94 -12.12 4.53
C PHE A 387 -13.73 -13.63 4.46
N PRO A 388 -12.96 -14.13 3.48
CA PRO A 388 -12.56 -15.54 3.43
C PRO A 388 -11.65 -15.91 4.60
N SER A 389 -10.59 -15.12 4.82
CA SER A 389 -9.74 -15.24 6.01
C SER A 389 -10.37 -14.49 7.18
N LYS A 390 -10.38 -15.14 8.35
CA LYS A 390 -10.96 -14.61 9.59
C LYS A 390 -9.93 -14.67 10.72
N ASP A 391 -8.66 -14.48 10.35
CA ASP A 391 -7.51 -14.59 11.25
C ASP A 391 -7.26 -13.32 12.07
N ILE A 392 -7.70 -12.15 11.57
CA ILE A 392 -7.60 -10.86 12.25
C ILE A 392 -8.88 -10.03 12.08
N PHE A 393 -9.17 -9.15 13.04
CA PHE A 393 -10.21 -8.13 12.98
C PHE A 393 -9.81 -6.95 13.86
N HIS A 394 -9.94 -5.71 13.40
CA HIS A 394 -9.55 -4.54 14.19
C HIS A 394 -10.78 -4.01 14.94
N MET A 395 -10.69 -3.94 16.27
CA MET A 395 -11.80 -3.49 17.14
C MET A 395 -11.60 -2.05 17.64
N GLY A 396 -10.50 -1.42 17.23
CA GLY A 396 -10.16 -0.05 17.58
C GLY A 396 -9.73 0.07 19.02
N GLY A 397 -10.50 0.78 19.84
CA GLY A 397 -10.24 0.88 21.27
C GLY A 397 -9.15 1.91 21.59
N ASP A 398 -9.10 2.98 20.80
CA ASP A 398 -8.39 4.20 21.13
C ASP A 398 -9.31 5.21 21.84
N GLU A 399 -8.69 6.25 22.40
CA GLU A 399 -9.29 7.51 22.87
C GLU A 399 -10.61 7.47 23.69
N VAL A 400 -10.92 6.36 24.38
CA VAL A 400 -12.10 6.27 25.27
C VAL A 400 -12.10 7.38 26.31
N PHE A 401 -13.19 8.17 26.28
CA PHE A 401 -13.32 9.37 27.08
C PHE A 401 -14.14 9.08 28.34
N ILE A 402 -13.45 8.80 29.45
CA ILE A 402 -14.06 8.48 30.75
C ILE A 402 -15.15 9.49 31.19
N PRO A 403 -14.95 10.82 31.06
CA PRO A 403 -15.99 11.78 31.44
C PRO A 403 -17.32 11.60 30.69
N CYS A 404 -17.31 11.11 29.44
CA CYS A 404 -18.54 10.82 28.71
C CYS A 404 -19.37 9.75 29.44
N TRP A 405 -18.76 8.60 29.74
CA TRP A 405 -19.41 7.54 30.53
C TRP A 405 -19.81 7.99 31.93
N ASN A 406 -18.93 8.74 32.62
CA ASN A 406 -19.20 9.21 33.98
C ASN A 406 -20.32 10.27 34.06
N SER A 407 -20.71 10.86 32.92
CA SER A 407 -21.83 11.79 32.82
C SER A 407 -23.18 11.10 32.58
N SER A 408 -23.19 9.80 32.31
CA SER A 408 -24.41 9.01 32.06
C SER A 408 -24.89 8.32 33.34
N ASP A 409 -26.10 8.65 33.79
CA ASP A 409 -26.72 8.00 34.95
C ASP A 409 -26.86 6.48 34.74
N GLU A 410 -27.20 6.04 33.53
CA GLU A 410 -27.32 4.62 33.18
C GLU A 410 -26.00 3.86 33.36
N VAL A 411 -24.88 4.46 32.95
CA VAL A 411 -23.55 3.85 33.12
C VAL A 411 -23.12 3.86 34.58
N VAL A 412 -23.38 4.97 35.30
CA VAL A 412 -23.04 5.07 36.73
C VAL A 412 -23.83 4.05 37.55
N ASP A 413 -25.13 3.88 37.28
CA ASP A 413 -25.96 2.87 37.93
C ASP A 413 -25.50 1.46 37.58
N TYR A 414 -25.16 1.20 36.31
CA TYR A 414 -24.61 -0.09 35.91
C TYR A 414 -23.31 -0.43 36.64
N MET A 415 -22.37 0.52 36.73
CA MET A 415 -21.14 0.33 37.53
C MET A 415 -21.45 0.02 38.99
N ASN A 416 -22.43 0.71 39.60
CA ASN A 416 -22.87 0.43 40.98
C ASN A 416 -23.41 -1.01 41.12
N THR A 417 -24.21 -1.49 40.15
CA THR A 417 -24.72 -2.88 40.18
C THR A 417 -23.61 -3.93 40.07
N LEU A 418 -22.54 -3.62 39.34
CA LEU A 418 -21.36 -4.49 39.21
C LEU A 418 -20.35 -4.32 40.36
N GLY A 419 -20.58 -3.38 41.29
CA GLY A 419 -19.63 -3.06 42.36
C GLY A 419 -18.32 -2.41 41.86
N ILE A 420 -18.35 -1.80 40.67
CA ILE A 420 -17.18 -1.12 40.08
C ILE A 420 -17.13 0.33 40.60
N PRO A 421 -16.02 0.79 41.19
CA PRO A 421 -15.92 2.15 41.72
C PRO A 421 -15.78 3.18 40.59
N ARG A 422 -16.20 4.43 40.85
CA ARG A 422 -16.04 5.56 39.91
C ARG A 422 -14.63 6.16 39.94
N THR A 423 -13.63 5.32 39.74
CA THR A 423 -12.21 5.70 39.62
C THR A 423 -11.72 5.39 38.20
N THR A 424 -10.56 5.91 37.82
CA THR A 424 -9.94 5.56 36.52
C THR A 424 -9.81 4.04 36.34
N GLU A 425 -9.32 3.31 37.36
CA GLU A 425 -9.22 1.84 37.31
C GLU A 425 -10.60 1.17 37.19
N GLY A 426 -11.63 1.72 37.82
CA GLY A 426 -13.00 1.23 37.66
C GLY A 426 -13.54 1.42 36.24
N PHE A 427 -13.30 2.57 35.61
CA PHE A 427 -13.67 2.76 34.20
C PHE A 427 -12.84 1.90 33.23
N LEU A 428 -11.57 1.61 33.54
CA LEU A 428 -10.79 0.61 32.79
C LEU A 428 -11.37 -0.81 32.95
N THR A 429 -11.88 -1.13 34.14
CA THR A 429 -12.59 -2.40 34.39
C THR A 429 -13.88 -2.47 33.57
N LEU A 430 -14.66 -1.39 33.53
CA LEU A 430 -15.85 -1.28 32.67
C LEU A 430 -15.49 -1.41 31.18
N TRP A 431 -14.41 -0.77 30.74
CA TRP A 431 -13.94 -0.89 29.36
C TRP A 431 -13.50 -2.32 29.02
N SER A 432 -12.75 -2.97 29.89
CA SER A 432 -12.38 -4.39 29.73
C SER A 432 -13.62 -5.29 29.64
N GLU A 433 -14.66 -4.99 30.42
CA GLU A 433 -15.94 -5.70 30.41
C GLU A 433 -16.68 -5.55 29.07
N PHE A 434 -16.77 -4.31 28.56
CA PHE A 434 -17.26 -4.03 27.21
C PHE A 434 -16.48 -4.80 26.15
N GLN A 435 -15.15 -4.69 26.17
CA GLN A 435 -14.26 -5.29 25.19
C GLN A 435 -14.40 -6.82 25.18
N LYS A 436 -14.52 -7.44 26.36
CA LYS A 436 -14.75 -8.87 26.49
C LYS A 436 -16.06 -9.28 25.84
N LYS A 437 -17.17 -8.60 26.13
CA LYS A 437 -18.49 -8.92 25.55
C LYS A 437 -18.54 -8.65 24.04
N ALA A 438 -17.88 -7.60 23.56
CA ALA A 438 -17.76 -7.34 22.13
C ALA A 438 -16.97 -8.47 21.42
N LEU A 439 -15.88 -8.94 22.02
CA LEU A 439 -15.13 -10.07 21.49
C LEU A 439 -15.93 -11.38 21.55
N GLU A 440 -16.70 -11.62 22.61
CA GLU A 440 -17.62 -12.77 22.70
C GLU A 440 -18.66 -12.72 21.58
N ALA A 441 -19.25 -11.55 21.31
CA ALA A 441 -20.18 -11.36 20.20
C ALA A 441 -19.54 -11.67 18.83
N TRP A 442 -18.27 -11.28 18.62
CA TRP A 442 -17.49 -11.65 17.43
C TRP A 442 -17.23 -13.17 17.36
N ASP A 443 -16.75 -13.77 18.45
CA ASP A 443 -16.41 -15.19 18.50
C ASP A 443 -17.64 -16.08 18.24
N GLU A 444 -18.82 -15.66 18.71
CA GLU A 444 -20.11 -16.28 18.38
C GLU A 444 -20.48 -16.10 16.90
N ALA A 445 -20.36 -14.88 16.37
CA ALA A 445 -20.66 -14.56 14.98
C ALA A 445 -19.80 -15.33 13.97
N VAL A 446 -18.51 -15.52 14.29
CA VAL A 446 -17.55 -16.26 13.46
C VAL A 446 -17.57 -17.78 13.71
N GLY A 447 -18.11 -18.21 14.86
CA GLY A 447 -18.19 -19.60 15.27
C GLY A 447 -16.90 -20.19 15.83
N HIS A 448 -15.92 -19.36 16.22
CA HIS A 448 -14.65 -19.78 16.81
C HIS A 448 -13.90 -18.65 17.53
N ASN A 449 -12.94 -18.98 18.38
CA ASN A 449 -12.11 -18.01 19.12
C ASN A 449 -10.68 -17.84 18.55
N LYS A 450 -10.49 -18.10 17.26
CA LYS A 450 -9.17 -18.07 16.59
C LYS A 450 -8.81 -16.72 15.95
N THR A 451 -9.79 -15.85 15.67
CA THR A 451 -9.56 -14.52 15.04
C THR A 451 -8.83 -13.60 15.99
N ARG A 452 -7.58 -13.22 15.80
CA ARG A 452 -6.87 -12.32 16.73
C ARG A 452 -7.40 -10.87 16.60
N PRO A 453 -8.12 -10.31 17.60
CA PRO A 453 -8.49 -8.91 17.58
C PRO A 453 -7.25 -8.02 17.69
N ILE A 454 -7.25 -6.93 16.92
CA ILE A 454 -6.28 -5.85 17.01
C ILE A 454 -6.92 -4.70 17.80
N LEU A 455 -6.19 -4.14 18.76
CA LEU A 455 -6.56 -2.93 19.48
C LEU A 455 -5.43 -1.90 19.39
N TRP A 456 -5.80 -0.62 19.33
CA TRP A 456 -4.85 0.49 19.41
C TRP A 456 -4.17 0.56 20.79
N SER A 457 -2.96 1.12 20.82
CA SER A 457 -2.36 1.55 22.08
C SER A 457 -3.22 2.62 22.75
N SER A 458 -3.68 2.36 23.98
CA SER A 458 -4.57 3.24 24.72
C SER A 458 -4.37 3.12 26.23
N GLN A 459 -5.23 3.76 27.01
CA GLN A 459 -5.22 3.58 28.47
C GLN A 459 -5.47 2.11 28.85
N LEU A 460 -6.27 1.34 28.09
CA LEU A 460 -6.55 -0.06 28.40
C LEU A 460 -5.33 -0.96 28.14
N THR A 461 -4.55 -0.65 27.10
CA THR A 461 -3.42 -1.47 26.64
C THR A 461 -2.07 -1.00 27.21
N ASN A 462 -2.06 -0.13 28.22
CA ASN A 462 -0.81 0.31 28.84
C ASN A 462 -0.09 -0.89 29.49
N ALA A 463 1.22 -0.99 29.29
CA ALA A 463 2.02 -2.13 29.75
C ALA A 463 1.92 -2.39 31.26
N ASP A 464 1.70 -1.37 32.10
CA ASP A 464 1.64 -1.49 33.56
C ASP A 464 0.49 -2.38 34.03
N HIS A 465 -0.62 -2.42 33.29
CA HIS A 465 -1.83 -3.13 33.72
C HIS A 465 -2.53 -3.93 32.62
N ILE A 466 -2.05 -3.93 31.38
CA ILE A 466 -2.68 -4.67 30.27
C ILE A 466 -2.94 -6.15 30.59
N GLU A 467 -2.03 -6.82 31.30
CA GLU A 467 -2.17 -8.24 31.67
C GLU A 467 -3.32 -8.51 32.67
N LYS A 468 -3.91 -7.46 33.27
CA LYS A 468 -5.16 -7.59 34.06
C LYS A 468 -6.40 -7.73 33.16
N TYR A 469 -6.35 -7.19 31.95
CA TYR A 469 -7.53 -6.97 31.11
C TYR A 469 -7.52 -7.80 29.82
N LEU A 470 -6.36 -7.95 29.18
CA LEU A 470 -6.25 -8.55 27.86
C LEU A 470 -5.34 -9.78 27.88
N ASP A 471 -5.70 -10.83 27.15
CA ASP A 471 -4.84 -12.01 26.96
C ASP A 471 -3.89 -11.78 25.78
N LYS A 472 -2.58 -11.80 26.05
CA LYS A 472 -1.51 -11.68 25.04
C LYS A 472 -1.53 -12.71 23.91
N LYS A 473 -2.15 -13.88 24.11
CA LYS A 473 -2.34 -14.87 23.04
C LYS A 473 -3.52 -14.52 22.14
N ARG A 474 -4.50 -13.80 22.68
CA ARG A 474 -5.73 -13.43 21.99
C ARG A 474 -5.50 -12.15 21.18
N TYR A 475 -4.97 -11.10 21.81
CA TYR A 475 -4.87 -9.76 21.23
C TYR A 475 -3.55 -9.50 20.48
N ILE A 476 -3.64 -8.65 19.47
CA ILE A 476 -2.52 -7.92 18.85
C ILE A 476 -2.68 -6.46 19.26
N ILE A 477 -1.59 -5.79 19.59
CA ILE A 477 -1.62 -4.35 19.92
C ILE A 477 -0.99 -3.56 18.78
N GLU A 478 -1.75 -2.65 18.19
CA GLU A 478 -1.25 -1.70 17.20
C GLU A 478 -0.86 -0.39 17.89
N THR A 479 0.41 -0.03 17.81
CA THR A 479 0.98 1.07 18.61
C THR A 479 1.15 2.32 17.77
N TRP A 480 0.43 3.38 18.13
CA TRP A 480 0.53 4.70 17.50
C TRP A 480 1.36 5.69 18.33
N GLU A 481 2.22 5.17 19.18
CA GLU A 481 3.10 5.98 20.01
C GLU A 481 4.18 6.70 19.20
N GLY A 482 4.78 7.74 19.79
CA GLY A 482 5.94 8.40 19.19
C GLY A 482 7.19 7.51 19.20
N ARG A 483 8.14 7.78 18.30
CA ARG A 483 9.35 6.98 18.06
C ARG A 483 10.26 6.74 19.28
N PHE A 484 10.09 7.53 20.34
CA PHE A 484 10.86 7.47 21.58
C PHE A 484 10.09 6.84 22.75
N SER A 485 8.84 6.44 22.53
CA SER A 485 8.07 5.69 23.52
C SER A 485 8.66 4.31 23.73
N THR A 486 8.66 3.81 24.97
CA THR A 486 9.07 2.45 25.30
C THR A 486 7.90 1.46 25.27
N LEU A 487 6.67 1.94 25.11
CA LEU A 487 5.46 1.11 25.20
C LEU A 487 5.49 -0.09 24.25
N PRO A 488 5.88 0.03 22.96
CA PRO A 488 5.94 -1.13 22.07
C PRO A 488 6.90 -2.21 22.60
N GLU A 489 8.07 -1.82 23.08
CA GLU A 489 9.07 -2.73 23.63
C GLU A 489 8.61 -3.36 24.95
N ASP A 490 7.95 -2.59 25.81
CA ASP A 490 7.39 -3.08 27.07
C ASP A 490 6.27 -4.11 26.83
N LEU A 491 5.44 -3.91 25.79
CA LEU A 491 4.40 -4.86 25.35
C LEU A 491 5.02 -6.14 24.78
N LEU A 492 6.06 -6.01 23.96
CA LEU A 492 6.82 -7.14 23.42
C LEU A 492 7.46 -7.96 24.54
N ALA A 493 8.05 -7.30 25.54
CA ALA A 493 8.65 -7.95 26.72
C ALA A 493 7.61 -8.74 27.54
N LYS A 494 6.35 -8.28 27.56
CA LYS A 494 5.22 -9.00 28.18
C LYS A 494 4.68 -10.15 27.32
N GLY A 495 5.11 -10.24 26.06
CA GLY A 495 4.78 -11.32 25.14
C GLY A 495 3.58 -11.05 24.23
N TYR A 496 3.14 -9.80 24.10
CA TYR A 496 2.14 -9.41 23.11
C TYR A 496 2.75 -9.39 21.71
N SER A 497 1.91 -9.61 20.69
CA SER A 497 2.28 -9.26 19.32
C SER A 497 1.98 -7.80 19.06
N VAL A 498 2.88 -7.11 18.36
CA VAL A 498 2.79 -5.67 18.11
C VAL A 498 2.84 -5.37 16.61
N ILE A 499 2.00 -4.43 16.18
CA ILE A 499 2.08 -3.72 14.90
C ILE A 499 2.51 -2.28 15.21
N TYR A 500 3.46 -1.74 14.45
CA TYR A 500 3.94 -0.37 14.63
C TYR A 500 3.22 0.58 13.66
N ALA A 501 2.59 1.62 14.18
CA ALA A 501 1.97 2.72 13.44
C ALA A 501 2.49 4.07 13.99
N THR A 502 3.82 4.18 14.13
CA THR A 502 4.49 5.23 14.89
C THR A 502 4.12 6.65 14.44
N ARG A 503 3.43 7.40 15.32
CA ARG A 503 2.73 8.65 14.94
C ARG A 503 3.61 9.75 14.38
N ASP A 504 4.82 9.92 14.88
CA ASP A 504 5.73 10.99 14.44
C ASP A 504 6.69 10.56 13.31
N THR A 505 6.41 9.42 12.66
CA THR A 505 7.15 8.94 11.49
C THR A 505 6.23 8.42 10.37
N TRP A 506 5.20 7.64 10.69
CA TRP A 506 4.37 6.90 9.74
C TRP A 506 2.92 7.40 9.62
N TYR A 507 2.51 8.43 10.36
CA TYR A 507 1.25 9.14 10.07
C TYR A 507 1.44 10.10 8.90
N LEU A 508 0.76 9.85 7.79
CA LEU A 508 0.95 10.56 6.52
C LEU A 508 -0.01 11.74 6.35
N ASP A 509 -1.04 11.86 7.19
CA ASP A 509 -1.98 12.97 7.29
C ASP A 509 -1.37 14.20 8.00
N HIS A 510 -0.33 14.00 8.81
CA HIS A 510 0.39 15.06 9.52
C HIS A 510 1.03 16.11 8.59
N GLY A 511 1.16 17.34 9.11
CA GLY A 511 1.73 18.51 8.44
C GLY A 511 0.70 19.51 7.91
N PHE A 512 -0.59 19.18 8.03
CA PHE A 512 -1.69 19.98 7.47
C PHE A 512 -2.69 20.47 8.53
N TRP A 513 -2.59 20.00 9.78
CA TRP A 513 -3.37 20.52 10.91
C TRP A 513 -2.53 20.69 12.18
N GLY A 514 -2.98 21.60 13.04
CA GLY A 514 -2.44 21.80 14.38
C GLY A 514 -0.93 22.06 14.40
N SER A 515 -0.24 21.42 15.34
CA SER A 515 1.22 21.47 15.50
C SER A 515 1.94 20.26 14.90
N THR A 516 1.29 19.51 14.01
CA THR A 516 1.88 18.32 13.39
C THR A 516 2.89 18.70 12.29
N THR A 517 3.84 17.81 12.04
CA THR A 517 4.89 18.00 11.02
C THR A 517 4.71 17.06 9.85
N TYR A 518 4.92 17.55 8.63
CA TYR A 518 4.89 16.68 7.44
C TYR A 518 6.04 15.66 7.47
N HIS A 519 5.70 14.38 7.48
CA HIS A 519 6.69 13.31 7.42
C HIS A 519 7.05 13.04 5.96
N THR A 520 8.27 13.38 5.58
CA THR A 520 8.84 13.11 4.26
C THR A 520 9.18 11.62 4.12
N TRP A 521 9.38 11.16 2.88
CA TRP A 521 9.70 9.76 2.61
C TRP A 521 10.98 9.28 3.31
N ASN A 522 11.97 10.13 3.54
CA ASN A 522 13.19 9.78 4.27
C ASN A 522 12.92 9.54 5.76
N ILE A 523 12.01 10.29 6.37
CA ILE A 523 11.58 10.03 7.77
C ILE A 523 10.91 8.66 7.86
N VAL A 524 10.02 8.35 6.91
CA VAL A 524 9.36 7.04 6.82
C VAL A 524 10.38 5.92 6.61
N TYR A 525 11.32 6.12 5.69
CA TYR A 525 12.32 5.14 5.31
C TYR A 525 13.33 4.86 6.43
N ASP A 526 13.83 5.89 7.10
CA ASP A 526 14.94 5.78 8.06
C ASP A 526 14.50 5.27 9.44
N TYR A 527 13.20 5.24 9.72
CA TYR A 527 12.70 4.66 10.96
C TYR A 527 12.77 3.12 10.92
N VAL A 528 13.42 2.53 11.92
CA VAL A 528 13.68 1.08 12.02
C VAL A 528 12.92 0.53 13.22
N ILE A 529 12.21 -0.57 13.00
CA ILE A 529 11.53 -1.35 14.04
C ILE A 529 12.31 -2.66 14.30
N PRO A 530 12.21 -3.26 15.50
CA PRO A 530 12.95 -4.47 15.82
C PRO A 530 12.44 -5.70 15.07
N GLU A 531 13.34 -6.61 14.71
CA GLU A 531 13.04 -7.88 14.01
C GLU A 531 12.79 -9.04 15.00
N TYR A 532 11.90 -8.84 15.97
CA TYR A 532 11.49 -9.90 16.89
C TYR A 532 10.30 -10.71 16.35
N PRO A 533 10.15 -12.01 16.69
CA PRO A 533 9.05 -12.83 16.17
C PRO A 533 7.64 -12.30 16.46
N ASN A 534 7.48 -11.54 17.56
CA ASN A 534 6.21 -10.94 17.96
C ASN A 534 5.96 -9.57 17.33
N VAL A 535 6.94 -8.99 16.61
CA VAL A 535 6.74 -7.81 15.78
C VAL A 535 6.19 -8.28 14.45
N LEU A 536 4.89 -8.06 14.24
CA LEU A 536 4.22 -8.53 13.02
C LEU A 536 4.63 -7.68 11.81
N GLY A 537 4.95 -6.41 12.07
CA GLY A 537 5.41 -5.42 11.10
C GLY A 537 4.87 -4.04 11.46
N GLY A 538 4.41 -3.30 10.46
CA GLY A 538 3.92 -1.95 10.68
C GLY A 538 3.08 -1.42 9.54
N GLU A 539 2.52 -0.24 9.75
CA GLU A 539 1.64 0.43 8.82
C GLU A 539 1.94 1.93 8.75
N VAL A 540 1.67 2.52 7.58
CA VAL A 540 1.45 3.95 7.50
C VAL A 540 -0.02 4.25 7.74
N SER A 541 -0.30 5.25 8.56
CA SER A 541 -1.68 5.69 8.83
C SER A 541 -1.99 6.93 8.01
N LEU A 542 -3.15 6.94 7.36
CA LEU A 542 -3.65 8.12 6.68
C LEU A 542 -5.09 8.38 7.12
N TRP A 543 -5.21 9.13 8.20
CA TRP A 543 -6.49 9.57 8.75
C TRP A 543 -7.21 10.56 7.82
N GLY A 544 -8.54 10.55 7.87
CA GLY A 544 -9.42 11.06 6.84
C GLY A 544 -9.86 12.51 6.99
N GLU A 545 -9.52 13.20 8.09
CA GLU A 545 -10.09 14.52 8.40
C GLU A 545 -9.74 15.58 7.33
N LEU A 546 -8.59 15.44 6.66
CA LEU A 546 -8.15 16.29 5.54
C LEU A 546 -7.77 15.46 4.29
N VAL A 547 -8.40 14.29 4.11
CA VAL A 547 -8.10 13.35 3.03
C VAL A 547 -9.38 12.88 2.34
N ASP A 548 -9.39 12.94 1.02
CA ASP A 548 -10.50 12.48 0.17
C ASP A 548 -9.96 11.88 -1.14
N GLU A 549 -10.83 11.66 -2.13
CA GLU A 549 -10.43 11.09 -3.41
C GLU A 549 -9.44 11.95 -4.21
N ASP A 550 -9.38 13.26 -3.97
CA ASP A 550 -8.59 14.18 -4.76
C ASP A 550 -7.12 14.21 -4.34
N ASN A 551 -6.84 13.94 -3.06
CA ASN A 551 -5.50 14.09 -2.49
C ASN A 551 -4.90 12.80 -1.88
N ILE A 552 -5.67 11.71 -1.75
CA ILE A 552 -5.19 10.48 -1.10
C ILE A 552 -3.93 9.89 -1.74
N GLU A 553 -3.87 9.80 -3.07
CA GLU A 553 -2.74 9.18 -3.76
C GLU A 553 -1.45 10.01 -3.61
N THR A 554 -1.55 11.35 -3.63
CA THR A 554 -0.37 12.21 -3.45
C THR A 554 0.09 12.22 -1.99
N LYS A 555 -0.83 12.08 -1.02
CA LYS A 555 -0.44 11.89 0.38
C LYS A 555 0.21 10.52 0.61
N LEU A 556 -0.29 9.44 0.05
CA LEU A 556 0.30 8.11 0.23
C LEU A 556 1.65 7.98 -0.50
N TRP A 557 1.72 8.36 -1.77
CA TRP A 557 2.81 7.96 -2.63
C TRP A 557 3.73 9.15 -2.97
N PRO A 558 5.07 8.99 -2.87
CA PRO A 558 5.81 7.72 -2.73
C PRO A 558 6.16 7.34 -1.27
N ARG A 559 5.56 7.99 -0.25
CA ARG A 559 5.90 7.76 1.17
C ARG A 559 5.59 6.33 1.63
N ALA A 560 4.44 5.78 1.28
CA ALA A 560 4.09 4.39 1.56
C ALA A 560 5.01 3.38 0.81
N ALA A 561 5.56 3.74 -0.35
CA ALA A 561 6.58 2.93 -1.01
C ALA A 561 7.89 2.88 -0.20
N ALA A 562 8.23 3.95 0.54
CA ALA A 562 9.34 3.96 1.47
C ALA A 562 9.14 2.95 2.62
N LEU A 563 7.94 2.93 3.21
CA LEU A 563 7.56 1.91 4.20
C LEU A 563 7.68 0.50 3.61
N ALA A 564 7.26 0.31 2.37
CA ALA A 564 7.26 -0.99 1.73
C ALA A 564 8.65 -1.64 1.70
N GLU A 565 9.71 -0.90 1.36
CA GLU A 565 11.08 -1.44 1.43
C GLU A 565 11.59 -1.58 2.85
N ARG A 566 11.24 -0.65 3.76
CA ARG A 566 11.57 -0.77 5.19
C ARG A 566 11.03 -2.08 5.76
N LEU A 567 9.77 -2.44 5.47
CA LEU A 567 9.15 -3.64 6.02
C LEU A 567 9.39 -4.92 5.19
N TRP A 568 9.72 -4.80 3.90
CA TRP A 568 10.09 -5.95 3.10
C TRP A 568 11.53 -6.38 3.37
N THR A 569 12.46 -5.44 3.38
CA THR A 569 13.91 -5.70 3.37
C THR A 569 14.59 -5.47 4.71
N SER A 570 14.02 -4.62 5.59
CA SER A 570 14.65 -4.13 6.83
C SER A 570 16.13 -3.71 6.64
N PRO A 571 16.41 -2.75 5.73
CA PRO A 571 17.77 -2.42 5.36
C PRO A 571 18.56 -1.72 6.47
N HIS A 572 19.84 -2.07 6.64
CA HIS A 572 20.74 -1.35 7.56
C HIS A 572 21.25 0.00 7.02
N TYR A 573 20.97 0.30 5.75
CA TYR A 573 21.32 1.56 5.11
C TYR A 573 20.18 2.59 5.18
N THR A 574 20.51 3.86 4.97
CA THR A 574 19.58 4.99 5.05
C THR A 574 18.95 5.33 3.70
N SER A 575 18.00 6.25 3.72
CA SER A 575 17.27 6.75 2.56
C SER A 575 18.20 7.21 1.43
N ASN A 576 19.37 7.75 1.75
CA ASN A 576 20.34 8.25 0.77
C ASN A 576 20.79 7.17 -0.23
N GLU A 577 20.90 5.91 0.20
CA GLU A 577 21.28 4.80 -0.70
C GLU A 577 20.09 4.24 -1.49
N ALA A 578 18.87 4.56 -1.07
CA ALA A 578 17.63 4.12 -1.71
C ALA A 578 17.09 5.13 -2.73
N GLU A 579 17.58 6.37 -2.69
CA GLU A 579 16.98 7.52 -3.35
C GLU A 579 16.75 7.33 -4.86
N SER A 580 17.78 6.95 -5.63
CA SER A 580 17.65 6.74 -7.08
C SER A 580 16.63 5.64 -7.44
N ARG A 581 16.53 4.59 -6.62
CA ARG A 581 15.56 3.50 -6.84
C ARG A 581 14.14 3.95 -6.51
N LEU A 582 13.95 4.68 -5.41
CA LEU A 582 12.64 5.25 -5.07
C LEU A 582 12.15 6.20 -6.17
N TRP A 583 13.06 6.99 -6.75
CA TRP A 583 12.70 7.87 -7.85
C TRP A 583 12.23 7.10 -9.09
N GLU A 584 12.82 5.95 -9.40
CA GLU A 584 12.32 5.10 -10.48
C GLU A 584 10.99 4.46 -10.12
N THR A 585 10.82 3.98 -8.89
CA THR A 585 9.53 3.47 -8.38
C THR A 585 8.42 4.51 -8.51
N ARG A 586 8.73 5.77 -8.19
CA ARG A 586 7.81 6.89 -8.40
C ARG A 586 7.39 7.03 -9.86
N GLN A 587 8.34 7.01 -10.81
CA GLN A 587 7.99 7.09 -12.23
C GLN A 587 7.21 5.87 -12.70
N ARG A 588 7.53 4.68 -12.18
CA ARG A 588 6.78 3.45 -12.47
C ARG A 588 5.31 3.58 -12.05
N LEU A 589 5.03 4.05 -10.84
CA LEU A 589 3.66 4.30 -10.38
C LEU A 589 2.95 5.33 -11.26
N ARG A 590 3.64 6.40 -11.70
CA ARG A 590 3.09 7.35 -12.68
C ARG A 590 2.78 6.71 -14.03
N ARG A 591 3.65 5.83 -14.53
CA ARG A 591 3.40 5.07 -15.78
C ARG A 591 2.17 4.16 -15.64
N ARG A 592 1.90 3.65 -14.43
CA ARG A 592 0.70 2.88 -14.09
C ARG A 592 -0.56 3.74 -13.83
N GLY A 593 -0.47 5.06 -14.02
CA GLY A 593 -1.63 5.96 -13.97
C GLY A 593 -1.95 6.53 -12.59
N HIS A 594 -1.06 6.38 -11.61
CA HIS A 594 -1.24 6.93 -10.27
C HIS A 594 -0.85 8.42 -10.18
N LYS A 595 -1.55 9.17 -9.32
CA LYS A 595 -1.21 10.56 -8.97
C LYS A 595 -0.20 10.54 -7.83
N ILE A 596 1.06 10.90 -8.10
CA ILE A 596 2.16 10.73 -7.14
C ILE A 596 2.81 12.07 -6.81
N ASP A 597 3.06 12.33 -5.53
CA ASP A 597 3.70 13.57 -5.07
C ASP A 597 5.12 13.77 -5.64
N GLN A 598 5.56 15.02 -5.75
CA GLN A 598 6.88 15.40 -6.26
C GLN A 598 7.85 15.63 -5.09
N ILE A 599 8.79 14.69 -4.90
CA ILE A 599 9.72 14.74 -3.75
C ILE A 599 11.08 15.41 -4.04
N LYS A 600 11.43 15.61 -5.31
CA LYS A 600 12.68 16.25 -5.78
C LYS A 600 12.45 16.88 -7.17
N PRO A 601 13.24 17.86 -7.63
CA PRO A 601 13.18 18.36 -9.01
C PRO A 601 13.42 17.27 -10.07
N GLU A 602 12.77 17.36 -11.22
CA GLU A 602 12.97 16.42 -12.35
C GLU A 602 14.42 16.37 -12.83
N TRP A 603 15.12 17.50 -12.77
CA TRP A 603 16.56 17.54 -13.09
C TRP A 603 17.38 16.56 -12.23
N CYS A 604 17.04 16.39 -10.95
CA CYS A 604 17.71 15.44 -10.07
C CYS A 604 17.44 13.99 -10.51
N TYR A 605 16.19 13.68 -10.90
CA TYR A 605 15.86 12.38 -11.50
C TYR A 605 16.68 12.09 -12.75
N LEU A 606 17.00 13.11 -13.55
CA LEU A 606 17.78 12.96 -14.78
C LEU A 606 19.30 12.95 -14.53
N ASN A 607 19.77 13.29 -13.34
CA ASN A 607 21.18 13.49 -13.02
C ASN A 607 21.54 12.89 -11.64
N ASP A 608 21.57 11.55 -11.56
CA ASP A 608 21.79 10.82 -10.31
C ASP A 608 23.07 11.27 -9.58
N GLY A 609 22.95 11.54 -8.27
CA GLY A 609 24.05 11.96 -7.39
C GLY A 609 24.53 13.40 -7.59
N LYS A 610 23.74 14.25 -8.26
CA LYS A 610 23.95 15.71 -8.34
C LYS A 610 23.03 16.51 -7.42
N CYS A 611 22.14 15.81 -6.73
CA CYS A 611 21.24 16.24 -5.67
C CYS A 611 21.28 15.16 -4.57
#